data_AF-A0A0F9MQG2-F1
#
_entry.id   AF-A0A0F9MQG2-F1
#
_cell.length_a   1.000
_cell.length_b   1.000
_cell.length_c   1.000
_cell.angle_alpha   90.00
_cell.angle_beta   90.00
_cell.angle_gamma   90.00
#
_symmetry.space_group_name_H-M   'P 1'
#
loop_
_entity.id
_entity.type
_entity.pdbx_description
1 polymer ?
#
loop_
_entity_poly.entity_id
_entity_poly.type
_entity_poly.pdbx_seq_one_letter_code
_entity_poly.pdbx_strand_id
1 'polypeptide(L)' 'MRVSELIIILKRCAPDARILIMQEEELECMPEFWDDETRSLNEKATKLYSEDLHSHEVYLFAVKD' A
#
# COMPACT_ATOMS: atom_id res chain seq x y z
N MET A 1 -7.46 13.42 -7.04
CA MET A 1 -7.99 12.07 -7.34
C MET A 1 -8.28 11.41 -6.03
N ARG A 2 -9.48 10.85 -5.84
CA ARG A 2 -9.86 10.15 -4.61
C ARG A 2 -9.30 8.72 -4.62
N VAL A 3 -9.05 8.14 -3.44
CA VAL A 3 -8.62 6.73 -3.30
C VAL A 3 -9.56 5.77 -4.05
N SER A 4 -10.86 6.01 -4.01
CA SER A 4 -11.86 5.19 -4.71
C SER A 4 -11.68 5.18 -6.24
N GLU A 5 -11.25 6.30 -6.83
CA GLU A 5 -10.97 6.39 -8.27
C GLU A 5 -9.71 5.60 -8.63
N LEU A 6 -8.68 5.67 -7.77
CA LEU A 6 -7.43 4.92 -7.96
C LEU A 6 -7.66 3.41 -7.91
N ILE A 7 -8.49 2.94 -6.97
CA ILE A 7 -8.89 1.52 -6.85
C ILE A 7 -9.60 1.05 -8.12
N ILE A 8 -10.49 1.87 -8.70
CA ILE A 8 -11.21 1.52 -9.93
C ILE A 8 -10.23 1.41 -11.11
N ILE A 9 -9.29 2.33 -11.24
CA ILE A 9 -8.26 2.30 -12.29
C ILE A 9 -7.39 1.06 -12.14
N LEU A 10 -6.90 0.78 -10.94
CA LEU A 10 -6.12 -0.41 -10.62
C LEU A 10 -6.84 -1.70 -11.01
N LYS A 11 -8.08 -1.87 -10.57
CA LYS A 11 -8.85 -3.08 -10.89
C LYS A 11 -9.09 -3.27 -12.38
N ARG A 12 -9.06 -2.19 -13.17
CA ARG A 12 -9.17 -2.26 -14.65
C ARG A 12 -7.84 -2.61 -15.31
N CYS A 13 -6.74 -2.01 -14.86
CA CYS A 13 -5.42 -2.17 -15.47
C CYS A 13 -4.64 -3.39 -14.96
N ALA A 14 -4.94 -3.86 -13.75
CA ALA A 14 -4.31 -4.97 -13.07
C ALA A 14 -5.33 -5.63 -12.11
N PRO A 15 -6.29 -6.38 -12.64
CA PRO A 15 -7.37 -6.99 -11.84
C PRO A 15 -6.87 -8.01 -10.82
N ASP A 16 -5.67 -8.54 -11.02
CA ASP A 16 -4.94 -9.47 -10.17
C ASP A 16 -4.09 -8.78 -9.10
N ALA A 17 -3.89 -7.46 -9.18
CA ALA A 17 -3.12 -6.73 -8.19
C ALA A 17 -3.84 -6.73 -6.84
N ARG A 18 -3.10 -7.12 -5.80
CA ARG A 18 -3.52 -6.96 -4.41
C ARG A 18 -3.25 -5.53 -3.97
N ILE A 19 -4.10 -4.98 -3.12
CA ILE A 19 -3.96 -3.63 -2.59
C ILE A 19 -3.55 -3.72 -1.13
N LEU A 20 -2.47 -3.04 -0.77
CA LEU A 20 -2.00 -2.91 0.60
C LEU A 20 -2.18 -1.46 1.04
N ILE A 21 -2.76 -1.26 2.22
CA ILE A 21 -2.86 0.04 2.89
C ILE A 21 -1.94 -0.04 4.10
N MET A 22 -1.04 0.91 4.26
CA MET A 22 -0.18 1.00 5.44
C MET A 22 -0.07 2.44 5.92
N GLN A 23 0.11 2.59 7.22
CA GLN A 23 0.46 3.87 7.84
C GLN A 23 1.98 4.08 7.81
N GLU A 24 2.40 5.35 7.85
CA GLU A 24 3.81 5.75 7.97
C GLU A 24 4.51 5.07 9.13
N GLU A 25 3.86 4.95 10.29
CA GLU A 25 4.42 4.31 11.47
C GLU A 25 4.72 2.83 11.24
N GLU A 26 3.85 2.13 10.50
CA GLU A 26 4.03 0.71 10.20
C GLU A 26 5.25 0.50 9.28
N LEU A 27 5.45 1.43 8.35
CA LEU A 27 6.59 1.45 7.42
C LEU A 27 7.91 1.82 8.09
N GLU A 28 7.90 2.81 8.98
CA GLU A 28 9.12 3.37 9.55
C GLU A 28 9.54 2.70 10.85
N CYS A 29 8.58 2.34 11.70
CA CYS A 29 8.83 2.00 13.10
C CYS A 29 8.59 0.53 13.42
N MET A 30 7.90 -0.21 12.55
CA MET A 30 7.53 -1.61 12.79
C MET A 30 7.98 -2.68 11.76
N PRO A 31 8.91 -2.44 10.80
CA PRO A 31 9.37 -3.50 9.89
C PRO A 31 9.97 -4.75 10.56
N GLU A 32 10.51 -4.59 11.76
CA GLU A 32 11.10 -5.70 12.54
C GLU A 32 10.05 -6.67 13.10
N PHE A 33 8.79 -6.21 13.22
CA PHE A 33 7.67 -7.02 13.69
C PHE A 33 6.86 -7.66 12.56
N TRP A 34 7.20 -7.36 11.31
CA TRP A 34 6.55 -7.97 10.15
C TRP A 34 6.92 -9.45 10.05
N ASP A 35 5.90 -10.27 9.79
CA ASP A 35 6.12 -11.64 9.37
C ASP A 35 6.72 -11.70 7.95
N ASP A 36 7.19 -12.89 7.57
CA ASP A 36 7.81 -13.12 6.27
C ASP A 36 6.87 -12.79 5.10
N GLU A 37 5.55 -12.99 5.29
CA GLU A 37 4.55 -12.68 4.28
C GLU A 37 4.43 -11.18 4.06
N THR A 38 4.24 -10.40 5.12
CA THR A 38 4.12 -8.93 5.06
C THR A 38 5.38 -8.30 4.48
N ARG A 39 6.56 -8.80 4.89
CA ARG A 39 7.83 -8.34 4.35
C ARG A 39 7.93 -8.62 2.84
N SER A 40 7.59 -9.84 2.41
CA SER A 40 7.59 -10.21 1.00
C SER A 40 6.59 -9.39 0.17
N LEU A 41 5.41 -9.09 0.73
CA LEU A 41 4.42 -8.24 0.08
C LEU A 41 4.95 -6.82 -0.08
N ASN A 42 5.56 -6.26 0.95
CA ASN A 42 6.10 -4.90 0.91
C ASN A 42 7.27 -4.76 -0.08
N GLU A 43 8.14 -5.77 -0.20
CA GLU A 43 9.23 -5.76 -1.19
C GLU A 43 8.72 -5.72 -2.65
N LYS A 44 7.54 -6.30 -2.89
CA LYS A 44 6.86 -6.30 -4.20
C LYS A 44 5.91 -5.13 -4.38
N ALA A 45 5.66 -4.36 -3.34
CA ALA A 45 4.68 -3.30 -3.32
C ALA A 45 5.15 -2.09 -4.12
N THR A 46 4.32 -1.60 -5.03
CA THR A 46 4.52 -0.33 -5.73
C THR A 46 3.59 0.72 -5.12
N LYS A 47 4.15 1.80 -4.58
CA LYS A 47 3.36 2.93 -4.05
C LYS A 47 2.56 3.57 -5.19
N LEU A 48 1.27 3.80 -4.97
CA LEU A 48 0.38 4.40 -5.96
C LEU A 48 -0.14 5.75 -5.52
N TYR A 49 -0.37 5.90 -4.21
CA TYR A 49 -0.95 7.09 -3.63
C TYR A 49 -0.52 7.23 -2.17
N SER A 50 -0.53 8.46 -1.69
CA SER A 50 -0.51 8.74 -0.26
C SER A 50 -1.35 9.96 0.09
N GLU A 51 -1.85 9.96 1.33
CA GLU A 51 -2.69 11.02 1.88
C GLU A 51 -2.21 11.39 3.28
N ASP A 52 -2.09 12.68 3.52
CA ASP A 52 -1.76 13.24 4.84
C ASP A 52 -3.04 13.33 5.69
N LEU A 53 -3.07 12.57 6.79
CA LEU A 53 -4.18 12.57 7.75
C LEU A 53 -3.90 13.43 8.99
N HIS A 54 -3.20 14.56 8.81
CA HIS A 54 -2.86 15.60 9.81
C HIS A 54 -1.86 15.17 10.89
N SER A 55 -1.76 13.87 11.19
CA SER A 55 -0.78 13.33 12.15
C SER A 55 0.10 12.23 11.57
N HIS A 56 -0.35 11.56 10.52
CA HIS A 56 0.31 10.40 9.90
C HIS A 56 0.04 10.40 8.39
N GLU A 57 1.00 9.94 7.59
CA GLU A 57 0.76 9.64 6.17
C GLU A 57 0.19 8.21 6.01
N VAL A 58 -0.84 8.06 5.17
CA VAL A 58 -1.36 6.75 4.76
C VAL A 58 -0.98 6.49 3.32
N TYR A 59 -0.49 5.28 3.05
CA TYR A 59 -0.01 4.86 1.74
C TYR A 59 -0.89 3.77 1.17
N LEU A 60 -1.16 3.86 -0.14
CA LEU A 60 -1.79 2.80 -0.92
C LEU A 60 -0.75 2.20 -1.86
N PHE A 61 -0.56 0.89 -1.77
CA PHE A 61 0.33 0.13 -2.64
C PHE A 61 -0.45 -0.89 -3.48
N ALA A 62 0.06 -1.16 -4.68
CA ALA A 62 -0.28 -2.38 -5.42
C ALA A 62 0.83 -3.41 -5.27
N VAL A 63 0.44 -4.64 -4.99
CA VAL A 63 1.30 -5.82 -5.01
C VAL A 63 0.88 -6.69 -6.19
N LYS A 64 1.81 -6.94 -7.11
CA LYS A 64 1.64 -7.91 -8.21
C LYS A 64 2.49 -9.13 -7.94
N ASP A 65 1.98 -10.31 -8.32
CA ASP A 65 2.70 -11.58 -8.18
C ASP A 65 3.87 -11.72 -9.17
#